data_AF-A0A7S3HQN3-F1
#
_entry.id   AF-A0A7S3HQN3-F1
#
_cell.length_a   1.000
_cell.length_b   1.000
_cell.length_c   1.000
_cell.angle_alpha   90.00
_cell.angle_beta   90.00
_cell.angle_gamma   90.00
#
_symmetry.space_group_name_H-M   'P 1'
#
loop_
_entity.id
_entity.type
_entity.pdbx_description
1 polymer ?
#
loop_
_entity_poly.entity_id
_entity_poly.type
_entity_poly.pdbx_seq_one_letter_code
_entity_poly.pdbx_strand_id
1 'polypeptide(L)'
;MGSNSSKPADVAVPPASAPTPSSSGSACPVKHTNNTETTASSRSACPIPHGKKEVETKASNESACPVKHKDGQVYKNPSVFNVYSTKIDPTNQMPANANQQPSANQQMPLSVDRVPSSIPKGGTEQETWTYPSPQMFWNALVRKDKTEGVLEQDMETVIAIHNNMNENTWQQVVEWEKLVNDPAKAAPGRESKLLKFCGRPDELSPKARLKVLFGHPAPFDRHDWTVDRGGKMVRYIIDYYHDESAVQQDKKPRHMTDAASMQSIKVDVRPALDDPSSILARLVLMPWRQFQGSTKYNPPPFFAPKVMIQAEEGKLQRINSDWKEIANKCAPKKAALAECASEESCRAASVALQVCTASVVCPSLAAAFLECTSATSAGGKKQEVNMAKAGAAFSDVIQCLELFEIDSKKAMGLENVDLDKKKADK
;
A
#
# COMPACT_ATOMS: atom_id res chain seq x y z
N MET A 1 -65.70 -22.74 21.67
CA MET A 1 -65.30 -23.03 23.07
C MET A 1 -63.86 -23.51 23.02
N GLY A 2 -62.85 -22.93 23.65
CA GLY A 2 -62.72 -21.71 24.43
C GLY A 2 -61.23 -21.34 24.41
N SER A 3 -61.00 -20.04 24.39
CA SER A 3 -59.73 -19.33 24.36
C SER A 3 -58.91 -19.56 25.64
N ASN A 4 -57.58 -19.41 25.58
CA ASN A 4 -56.93 -18.48 26.50
C ASN A 4 -55.55 -18.01 26.04
N SER A 5 -55.47 -16.70 25.87
CA SER A 5 -54.27 -15.88 25.70
C SER A 5 -53.55 -15.68 27.04
N SER A 6 -52.26 -15.37 27.00
CA SER A 6 -51.60 -14.64 28.08
C SER A 6 -50.50 -13.72 27.52
N LYS A 7 -50.73 -12.42 27.68
CA LYS A 7 -49.83 -11.28 27.47
C LYS A 7 -48.60 -11.34 28.40
N PRO A 8 -47.50 -10.67 28.04
CA PRO A 8 -46.67 -9.94 29.00
C PRO A 8 -47.02 -8.43 28.99
N ALA A 9 -46.86 -7.82 30.16
CA ALA A 9 -47.25 -6.46 30.49
C ALA A 9 -46.21 -5.40 30.09
N ASP A 10 -46.73 -4.22 29.77
CA ASP A 10 -46.03 -2.94 29.60
C ASP A 10 -45.66 -2.28 30.94
N VAL A 11 -44.83 -1.24 30.79
CA VAL A 11 -44.64 -0.04 31.64
C VAL A 11 -43.49 -0.08 32.66
N ALA A 12 -42.43 0.72 32.42
CA ALA A 12 -42.24 2.02 33.09
C ALA A 12 -40.81 2.57 32.91
N VAL A 13 -40.68 3.71 32.22
CA VAL A 13 -39.55 4.65 32.32
C VAL A 13 -39.79 5.57 33.54
N PRO A 14 -38.73 6.02 34.25
CA PRO A 14 -38.65 7.43 34.64
C PRO A 14 -37.18 7.96 34.64
N PRO A 15 -36.89 9.24 34.96
CA PRO A 15 -36.86 10.31 33.96
C PRO A 15 -35.53 11.08 33.93
N ALA A 16 -35.37 11.93 32.92
CA ALA A 16 -34.37 12.99 32.87
C ALA A 16 -34.74 14.14 33.83
N SER A 17 -33.73 14.70 34.50
CA SER A 17 -33.83 15.97 35.23
C SER A 17 -32.53 16.78 35.08
N ALA A 18 -32.63 17.93 34.42
CA ALA A 18 -31.81 19.12 34.68
C ALA A 18 -32.71 20.11 35.47
N PRO A 19 -32.18 21.05 36.29
CA PRO A 19 -31.65 22.31 35.74
C PRO A 19 -30.44 22.95 36.49
N THR A 20 -29.86 23.94 35.79
CA THR A 20 -28.82 24.99 36.03
C THR A 20 -28.99 25.89 37.29
N PRO A 21 -28.21 27.00 37.49
CA PRO A 21 -26.76 27.31 37.37
C PRO A 21 -26.18 28.05 38.62
N SER A 22 -24.86 28.21 38.76
CA SER A 22 -24.29 29.41 39.38
C SER A 22 -22.84 29.68 38.96
N SER A 23 -22.58 30.95 38.71
CA SER A 23 -21.38 31.58 38.14
C SER A 23 -20.37 32.03 39.21
N SER A 24 -19.20 32.47 38.71
CA SER A 24 -18.07 33.18 39.35
C SER A 24 -16.91 32.24 39.69
N GLY A 25 -15.66 32.48 39.33
CA GLY A 25 -14.98 33.58 38.65
C GLY A 25 -13.47 33.46 38.94
N SER A 26 -12.66 34.15 38.15
CA SER A 26 -11.24 34.50 38.42
C SER A 26 -10.11 33.54 37.99
N ALA A 27 -9.50 33.97 36.89
CA ALA A 27 -8.14 33.84 36.37
C ALA A 27 -6.94 33.52 37.31
N CYS A 28 -5.92 32.97 36.63
CA CYS A 28 -4.46 32.82 36.83
C CYS A 28 -3.75 33.70 37.89
N PRO A 29 -2.51 33.34 38.30
CA PRO A 29 -1.38 33.90 37.53
C PRO A 29 -0.10 33.03 37.42
N VAL A 30 0.54 33.23 36.26
CA VAL A 30 1.94 32.95 35.91
C VAL A 30 2.89 33.80 36.77
N LYS A 31 4.03 33.25 37.20
CA LYS A 31 5.18 34.03 37.69
C LYS A 31 6.38 33.84 36.77
N HIS A 32 6.76 34.93 36.11
CA HIS A 32 8.13 35.20 35.67
C HIS A 32 8.82 36.05 36.74
N THR A 33 10.08 35.76 37.06
CA THR A 33 11.00 36.73 37.65
C THR A 33 12.42 36.46 37.14
N ASN A 34 12.97 37.44 36.42
CA ASN A 34 14.40 37.64 36.17
C ASN A 34 14.97 38.59 37.24
N ASN A 35 16.26 38.46 37.55
CA ASN A 35 17.14 39.51 38.10
C ASN A 35 18.58 39.20 37.63
N THR A 36 19.16 40.03 36.75
CA THR A 36 20.25 41.03 37.00
C THR A 36 21.57 40.38 37.42
N GLU A 37 22.62 40.29 36.60
CA GLU A 37 23.55 41.30 36.01
C GLU A 37 24.96 40.98 36.53
N THR A 38 25.92 40.60 35.67
CA THR A 38 27.31 41.09 35.70
C THR A 38 28.10 40.65 34.45
N THR A 39 28.30 41.63 33.56
CA THR A 39 29.55 42.04 32.88
C THR A 39 30.51 41.03 32.20
N ALA A 40 30.82 41.40 30.93
CA ALA A 40 32.06 41.23 30.16
C ALA A 40 32.32 39.88 29.47
N SER A 41 33.02 39.76 28.34
CA SER A 41 33.31 40.53 27.12
C SER A 41 34.35 39.68 26.35
N SER A 42 34.45 39.85 25.03
CA SER A 42 35.51 39.37 24.11
C SER A 42 35.48 37.89 23.70
N ARG A 43 35.18 37.57 22.42
CA ARG A 43 35.99 37.70 21.18
C ARG A 43 37.12 36.66 21.08
N SER A 44 36.87 35.66 20.22
CA SER A 44 37.72 35.20 19.11
C SER A 44 39.25 35.18 19.28
N ALA A 45 39.87 33.99 19.22
CA ALA A 45 40.96 33.65 18.29
C ALA A 45 41.57 32.27 18.62
N CYS A 46 41.65 31.39 17.61
CA CYS A 46 42.58 30.25 17.61
C CYS A 46 44.01 30.76 17.36
N PRO A 47 45.02 30.08 17.93
CA PRO A 47 46.07 29.52 17.07
C PRO A 47 46.56 28.11 17.49
N ILE A 48 46.97 27.33 16.49
CA ILE A 48 47.48 25.95 16.55
C ILE A 48 48.93 25.94 17.10
N PRO A 49 49.33 24.87 17.84
CA PRO A 49 50.64 24.30 17.58
C PRO A 49 50.63 22.77 17.39
N HIS A 50 51.53 22.33 16.52
CA HIS A 50 51.83 20.93 16.16
C HIS A 50 52.42 20.13 17.34
N GLY A 51 51.95 18.90 17.53
CA GLY A 51 52.59 17.92 18.43
C GLY A 51 51.94 16.54 18.31
N LYS A 52 52.66 15.58 17.73
CA LYS A 52 52.25 14.16 17.66
C LYS A 52 52.24 13.56 19.07
N LYS A 53 51.12 12.95 19.46
CA LYS A 53 51.04 11.80 20.39
C LYS A 53 49.69 11.12 20.21
N GLU A 54 49.74 9.81 20.02
CA GLU A 54 48.62 8.90 19.98
C GLU A 54 47.80 9.01 21.27
N VAL A 55 46.47 9.05 21.16
CA VAL A 55 45.45 8.43 22.03
C VAL A 55 44.06 8.75 21.45
N GLU A 56 43.20 7.76 21.57
CA GLU A 56 41.86 7.52 21.05
C GLU A 56 40.79 8.64 21.10
N THR A 57 39.83 8.46 20.16
CA THR A 57 38.40 8.86 20.16
C THR A 57 38.01 10.31 19.81
N LYS A 58 37.53 10.50 18.57
CA LYS A 58 36.13 10.82 18.20
C LYS A 58 36.04 11.10 16.71
N ALA A 59 35.55 10.13 15.94
CA ALA A 59 35.13 10.32 14.57
C ALA A 59 33.66 10.78 14.53
N SER A 60 33.41 11.69 13.60
CA SER A 60 32.19 12.37 13.22
C SER A 60 30.94 11.49 13.11
N ASN A 61 29.82 12.01 13.61
CA ASN A 61 28.47 11.51 13.35
C ASN A 61 28.13 11.70 11.86
N GLU A 62 28.26 10.61 11.08
CA GLU A 62 27.43 10.38 9.90
C GLU A 62 26.38 9.32 10.25
N SER A 63 25.17 9.55 9.78
CA SER A 63 23.97 8.73 9.93
C SER A 63 24.10 7.36 9.26
N ALA A 64 24.84 6.45 9.88
CA ALA A 64 25.01 5.06 9.45
C ALA A 64 24.15 4.09 10.30
N CYS A 65 23.46 3.18 9.59
CA CYS A 65 22.54 2.17 10.09
C CYS A 65 23.10 1.31 11.26
N PRO A 66 22.28 0.87 12.25
CA PRO A 66 22.80 0.04 13.32
C PRO A 66 22.97 -1.45 12.93
N VAL A 67 24.26 -1.80 12.84
CA VAL A 67 24.96 -3.02 13.33
C VAL A 67 24.79 -4.36 12.58
N LYS A 68 25.89 -4.78 11.93
CA LYS A 68 26.23 -6.18 11.66
C LYS A 68 26.56 -6.90 12.99
N HIS A 69 25.84 -7.97 13.32
CA HIS A 69 26.28 -8.90 14.36
C HIS A 69 27.32 -9.89 13.78
N LYS A 70 28.49 -9.98 14.43
CA LYS A 70 29.45 -11.07 14.24
C LYS A 70 28.99 -12.31 15.02
N ASP A 71 29.04 -13.44 14.33
CA ASP A 71 29.19 -14.84 14.74
C ASP A 71 28.59 -15.31 16.08
N GLY A 72 27.54 -16.15 15.98
CA GLY A 72 27.49 -17.39 16.75
C GLY A 72 26.69 -17.48 18.06
N GLN A 73 25.67 -16.66 18.30
CA GLN A 73 24.77 -16.89 19.46
C GLN A 73 23.26 -16.74 19.15
N VAL A 74 22.52 -17.65 19.79
CA VAL A 74 21.11 -18.03 19.63
C VAL A 74 20.13 -16.84 19.69
N TYR A 75 19.19 -16.82 18.75
CA TYR A 75 18.10 -15.84 18.68
C TYR A 75 17.18 -15.94 19.90
N LYS A 76 17.33 -15.02 20.86
CA LYS A 76 16.26 -14.62 21.78
C LYS A 76 16.04 -13.13 21.57
N ASN A 77 15.09 -12.81 20.68
CA ASN A 77 14.69 -11.48 20.20
C ASN A 77 15.18 -10.29 21.06
N PRO A 78 16.27 -9.57 20.71
CA PRO A 78 16.45 -8.21 21.18
C PRO A 78 15.28 -7.38 20.62
N SER A 79 14.48 -6.77 21.50
CA SER A 79 13.34 -5.94 21.08
C SER A 79 13.84 -4.80 20.20
N VAL A 80 13.48 -4.83 18.92
CA VAL A 80 13.74 -3.74 17.98
C VAL A 80 12.67 -2.68 18.21
N PHE A 81 13.05 -1.40 18.30
CA PHE A 81 12.11 -0.29 18.46
C PHE A 81 12.16 0.62 17.25
N ASN A 82 11.04 1.24 16.88
CA ASN A 82 11.03 2.31 15.88
C ASN A 82 11.55 3.63 16.48
N VAL A 83 11.63 4.67 15.64
CA VAL A 83 12.03 6.04 16.04
C VAL A 83 11.12 6.61 17.15
N TYR A 84 9.92 6.05 17.33
CA TYR A 84 8.93 6.44 18.35
C TYR A 84 8.89 5.47 19.54
N SER A 85 9.95 4.70 19.77
CA SER A 85 10.07 3.75 20.89
C SER A 85 8.96 2.69 20.94
N THR A 86 8.31 2.41 19.81
CA THR A 86 7.33 1.32 19.68
C THR A 86 8.06 0.03 19.33
N LYS A 87 7.80 -1.05 20.09
CA LYS A 87 8.37 -2.37 19.81
C LYS A 87 7.91 -2.85 18.44
N ILE A 88 8.87 -3.14 17.56
CA ILE A 88 8.69 -3.74 16.25
C ILE A 88 9.06 -5.22 16.34
N ASP A 89 8.25 -6.06 15.71
CA ASP A 89 8.60 -7.44 15.44
C ASP A 89 9.62 -7.50 14.27
N PRO A 90 10.85 -8.00 14.49
CA PRO A 90 11.90 -8.03 13.47
C PRO A 90 11.62 -9.00 12.30
N THR A 91 10.59 -9.85 12.41
CA THR A 91 10.20 -10.86 11.42
C THR A 91 9.27 -10.31 10.33
N ASN A 92 8.48 -9.28 10.63
CA ASN A 92 7.53 -8.66 9.70
C ASN A 92 7.56 -7.12 9.70
N GLN A 93 8.43 -6.52 10.53
CA GLN A 93 8.56 -5.07 10.73
C GLN A 93 7.26 -4.37 11.17
N MET A 94 6.32 -5.12 11.75
CA MET A 94 5.07 -4.57 12.29
C MET A 94 5.25 -4.13 13.74
N PRO A 95 4.57 -3.05 14.18
CA PRO A 95 4.41 -2.76 15.59
C PRO A 95 3.76 -3.93 16.33
N ALA A 96 4.28 -4.28 17.50
CA ALA A 96 3.75 -5.37 18.33
C ALA A 96 2.27 -5.15 18.70
N ASN A 97 1.88 -3.90 18.92
CA ASN A 97 0.50 -3.47 19.08
C ASN A 97 0.14 -2.56 17.91
N ALA A 98 -0.42 -3.13 16.83
CA ALA A 98 -0.80 -2.35 15.67
C ALA A 98 -2.05 -1.51 15.96
N ASN A 99 -1.99 -0.22 15.61
CA ASN A 99 -3.13 0.68 15.78
C ASN A 99 -4.30 0.26 14.88
N GLN A 100 -5.44 -0.06 15.51
CA GLN A 100 -6.72 -0.38 14.88
C GLN A 100 -7.76 0.74 15.11
N GLN A 101 -7.36 1.89 15.66
CA GLN A 101 -8.25 3.04 15.78
C GLN A 101 -8.33 3.80 14.45
N PRO A 102 -9.49 4.39 14.11
CA PRO A 102 -9.62 5.22 12.93
C PRO A 102 -8.60 6.36 12.86
N SER A 103 -8.15 6.70 11.66
CA SER A 103 -7.29 7.86 11.43
C SER A 103 -8.08 9.17 11.49
N ALA A 104 -7.41 10.31 11.73
CA ALA A 104 -8.07 11.60 12.00
C ALA A 104 -9.04 12.07 10.91
N ASN A 105 -8.79 11.71 9.65
CA ASN A 105 -9.60 12.13 8.48
C ASN A 105 -10.37 10.96 7.85
N GLN A 106 -10.51 9.84 8.56
CA GLN A 106 -11.23 8.69 8.06
C GLN A 106 -12.73 8.97 8.01
N GLN A 107 -13.36 8.69 6.86
CA GLN A 107 -14.77 9.03 6.61
C GLN A 107 -15.72 7.87 6.93
N MET A 108 -15.26 6.63 6.86
CA MET A 108 -16.08 5.45 7.11
C MET A 108 -15.41 4.44 8.04
N PRO A 109 -16.18 3.69 8.86
CA PRO A 109 -15.61 2.61 9.67
C PRO A 109 -15.05 1.51 8.76
N LEU A 110 -13.84 1.05 9.05
CA LEU A 110 -13.21 -0.08 8.38
C LEU A 110 -13.19 -1.29 9.30
N SER A 111 -13.27 -2.50 8.74
CA SER A 111 -13.19 -3.71 9.56
C SER A 111 -11.86 -3.80 10.30
N VAL A 112 -11.95 -4.24 11.55
CA VAL A 112 -10.81 -4.53 12.43
C VAL A 112 -10.47 -6.02 12.46
N ASP A 113 -11.26 -6.84 11.75
CA ASP A 113 -11.13 -8.28 11.71
C ASP A 113 -9.88 -8.68 10.96
N ARG A 114 -9.16 -9.64 11.53
CA ARG A 114 -7.93 -10.19 10.97
C ARG A 114 -8.16 -11.62 10.53
N VAL A 115 -7.54 -11.99 9.42
CA VAL A 115 -7.73 -13.30 8.80
C VAL A 115 -6.46 -14.15 8.97
N PRO A 116 -6.57 -15.40 9.47
CA PRO A 116 -5.44 -16.32 9.52
C PRO A 116 -5.03 -16.74 8.10
N SER A 117 -3.72 -16.79 7.85
CA SER A 117 -3.14 -17.28 6.61
C SER A 117 -3.07 -18.81 6.58
N SER A 118 -2.82 -19.38 5.40
CA SER A 118 -2.42 -20.79 5.28
C SER A 118 -0.90 -20.99 5.45
N ILE A 119 -0.15 -19.89 5.56
CA ILE A 119 1.31 -19.87 5.58
C ILE A 119 1.83 -20.23 6.98
N PRO A 120 2.56 -21.35 7.14
CA PRO A 120 3.15 -21.72 8.42
C PRO A 120 4.16 -20.68 8.91
N LYS A 121 4.08 -20.33 10.18
CA LYS A 121 4.97 -19.36 10.81
C LYS A 121 6.23 -20.04 11.34
N GLY A 122 7.39 -19.55 10.92
CA GLY A 122 8.69 -20.02 11.43
C GLY A 122 8.89 -19.62 12.89
N GLY A 123 9.60 -20.47 13.65
CA GLY A 123 9.80 -20.26 15.10
C GLY A 123 8.62 -20.63 15.98
N THR A 124 7.52 -21.14 15.40
CA THR A 124 6.38 -21.73 16.13
C THR A 124 6.13 -23.14 15.62
N GLU A 125 5.50 -23.99 16.43
CA GLU A 125 5.31 -25.39 16.06
C GLU A 125 4.12 -25.61 15.11
N GLN A 126 2.94 -25.03 15.39
CA GLN A 126 1.72 -25.20 14.57
C GLN A 126 0.94 -23.90 14.31
N GLU A 127 1.56 -22.72 14.43
CA GLU A 127 0.87 -21.45 14.13
C GLU A 127 1.05 -21.03 12.66
N THR A 128 0.10 -20.27 12.15
CA THR A 128 0.20 -19.58 10.86
C THR A 128 0.31 -18.07 11.03
N TRP A 129 0.72 -17.37 9.98
CA TRP A 129 0.69 -15.91 9.97
C TRP A 129 -0.76 -15.40 10.00
N THR A 130 -0.96 -14.17 10.47
CA THR A 130 -2.27 -13.51 10.45
C THR A 130 -2.17 -12.20 9.70
N TYR A 131 -3.01 -12.01 8.69
CA TYR A 131 -3.01 -10.80 7.87
C TYR A 131 -3.50 -9.57 8.65
N PRO A 132 -3.09 -8.35 8.25
CA PRO A 132 -3.64 -7.12 8.79
C PRO A 132 -5.12 -6.96 8.41
N SER A 133 -5.88 -6.25 9.25
CA SER A 133 -7.25 -5.85 8.96
C SER A 133 -7.31 -4.65 7.98
N PRO A 134 -8.46 -4.38 7.36
CA PRO A 134 -8.75 -3.13 6.63
C PRO A 134 -8.31 -1.88 7.36
N GLN A 135 -8.67 -1.76 8.63
CA GLN A 135 -8.30 -0.62 9.45
C GLN A 135 -6.78 -0.51 9.66
N MET A 136 -6.09 -1.63 9.91
CA MET A 136 -4.62 -1.65 10.05
C MET A 136 -3.91 -1.26 8.75
N PHE A 137 -4.42 -1.73 7.61
CA PHE A 137 -3.85 -1.44 6.29
C PHE A 137 -4.03 0.04 5.94
N TRP A 138 -5.24 0.59 6.11
CA TRP A 138 -5.52 2.01 5.92
C TRP A 138 -4.61 2.90 6.78
N ASN A 139 -4.49 2.59 8.07
CA ASN A 139 -3.59 3.28 8.99
C ASN A 139 -2.11 3.20 8.54
N ALA A 140 -1.72 2.14 7.82
CA ALA A 140 -0.38 2.03 7.24
C ALA A 140 -0.21 2.88 5.99
N LEU A 141 -1.24 3.02 5.14
CA LEU A 141 -1.23 3.92 3.99
C LEU A 141 -1.15 5.38 4.44
N VAL A 142 -1.98 5.79 5.39
CA VAL A 142 -1.99 7.16 5.96
C VAL A 142 -0.61 7.51 6.52
N ARG A 143 -0.01 6.61 7.33
CA ARG A 143 1.34 6.81 7.88
C ARG A 143 2.43 6.92 6.83
N LYS A 144 2.24 6.31 5.66
CA LYS A 144 3.21 6.30 4.56
C LYS A 144 2.96 7.42 3.55
N ASP A 145 1.94 8.25 3.75
CA ASP A 145 1.50 9.25 2.77
C ASP A 145 1.19 8.61 1.41
N LYS A 146 0.48 7.46 1.44
CA LYS A 146 0.14 6.64 0.25
C LYS A 146 -1.37 6.42 0.09
N THR A 147 -2.17 7.41 0.43
CA THR A 147 -3.64 7.37 0.26
C THR A 147 -4.11 7.95 -1.07
N GLU A 148 -3.23 8.56 -1.87
CA GLU A 148 -3.56 9.11 -3.20
C GLU A 148 -4.09 8.01 -4.12
N GLY A 149 -5.27 8.22 -4.72
CA GLY A 149 -5.93 7.26 -5.60
C GLY A 149 -6.49 6.01 -4.91
N VAL A 150 -6.53 5.96 -3.57
CA VAL A 150 -6.99 4.80 -2.80
C VAL A 150 -8.18 5.17 -1.92
N LEU A 151 -9.30 4.46 -2.07
CA LEU A 151 -10.51 4.72 -1.29
C LEU A 151 -10.67 3.79 -0.09
N GLU A 152 -11.23 4.35 0.99
CA GLU A 152 -11.60 3.61 2.20
C GLU A 152 -12.56 2.45 1.89
N GLN A 153 -13.53 2.67 0.99
CA GLN A 153 -14.51 1.65 0.60
C GLN A 153 -13.89 0.45 -0.12
N ASP A 154 -12.73 0.63 -0.76
CA ASP A 154 -12.04 -0.42 -1.51
C ASP A 154 -11.15 -1.29 -0.62
N MET A 155 -10.96 -0.94 0.65
CA MET A 155 -10.01 -1.61 1.55
C MET A 155 -10.27 -3.11 1.70
N GLU A 156 -11.53 -3.53 1.73
CA GLU A 156 -11.89 -4.95 1.76
C GLU A 156 -11.41 -5.70 0.50
N THR A 157 -11.54 -5.06 -0.65
CA THR A 157 -11.12 -5.64 -1.94
C THR A 157 -9.59 -5.64 -2.05
N VAL A 158 -8.94 -4.53 -1.68
CA VAL A 158 -7.48 -4.41 -1.67
C VAL A 158 -6.85 -5.48 -0.79
N ILE A 159 -7.39 -5.72 0.41
CA ILE A 159 -6.86 -6.75 1.30
C ILE A 159 -7.14 -8.15 0.80
N ALA A 160 -8.31 -8.41 0.23
CA ALA A 160 -8.59 -9.70 -0.40
C ALA A 160 -7.55 -10.01 -1.50
N ILE A 161 -7.20 -9.02 -2.33
CA ILE A 161 -6.16 -9.14 -3.36
C ILE A 161 -4.78 -9.37 -2.73
N HIS A 162 -4.38 -8.60 -1.72
CA HIS A 162 -3.09 -8.77 -1.05
C HIS A 162 -2.94 -10.14 -0.39
N ASN A 163 -3.96 -10.59 0.33
CA ASN A 163 -3.96 -11.91 0.98
C ASN A 163 -3.86 -13.01 -0.09
N ASN A 164 -4.61 -12.87 -1.19
CA ASN A 164 -4.51 -13.79 -2.32
C ASN A 164 -3.12 -13.83 -2.96
N MET A 165 -2.52 -12.67 -3.18
CA MET A 165 -1.16 -12.54 -3.71
C MET A 165 -0.13 -13.23 -2.80
N ASN A 166 -0.25 -13.06 -1.48
CA ASN A 166 0.64 -13.68 -0.50
C ASN A 166 0.49 -15.21 -0.49
N GLU A 167 -0.73 -15.74 -0.47
CA GLU A 167 -0.96 -17.18 -0.53
C GLU A 167 -0.43 -17.80 -1.84
N ASN A 168 -0.68 -17.15 -2.99
CA ASN A 168 -0.15 -17.61 -4.27
C ASN A 168 1.38 -17.58 -4.31
N THR A 169 1.98 -16.53 -3.74
CA THR A 169 3.44 -16.43 -3.60
C THR A 169 3.98 -17.59 -2.77
N TRP A 170 3.32 -17.91 -1.65
CA TRP A 170 3.72 -19.04 -0.82
C TRP A 170 3.61 -20.37 -1.56
N GLN A 171 2.56 -20.60 -2.35
CA GLN A 171 2.46 -21.80 -3.18
C GLN A 171 3.64 -21.94 -4.14
N GLN A 172 4.11 -20.83 -4.73
CA GLN A 172 5.30 -20.86 -5.59
C GLN A 172 6.58 -21.14 -4.79
N VAL A 173 6.72 -20.61 -3.58
CA VAL A 173 7.83 -20.97 -2.66
C VAL A 173 7.81 -22.47 -2.39
N VAL A 174 6.65 -23.04 -2.08
CA VAL A 174 6.48 -24.48 -1.81
C VAL A 174 6.87 -25.32 -3.02
N GLU A 175 6.57 -24.89 -4.25
CA GLU A 175 7.02 -25.58 -5.47
C GLU A 175 8.56 -25.65 -5.57
N TRP A 176 9.27 -24.59 -5.17
CA TRP A 176 10.73 -24.63 -5.05
C TRP A 176 11.20 -25.55 -3.92
N GLU A 177 10.52 -25.52 -2.78
CA GLU A 177 10.89 -26.34 -1.61
C GLU A 177 10.76 -27.84 -1.89
N LYS A 178 9.81 -28.26 -2.74
CA LYS A 178 9.66 -29.64 -3.23
C LYS A 178 10.91 -30.20 -3.95
N LEU A 179 11.88 -29.37 -4.34
CA LEU A 179 13.15 -29.85 -4.88
C LEU A 179 14.07 -30.45 -3.81
N VAL A 180 13.97 -29.93 -2.60
CA VAL A 180 14.88 -30.27 -1.49
C VAL A 180 14.15 -31.13 -0.48
N ASN A 181 12.91 -30.77 -0.15
CA ASN A 181 12.09 -31.47 0.81
C ASN A 181 10.67 -31.60 0.27
N ASP A 182 10.34 -32.76 -0.29
CA ASP A 182 8.97 -33.06 -0.71
C ASP A 182 8.07 -33.09 0.54
N PRO A 183 7.08 -32.18 0.67
CA PRO A 183 6.21 -32.15 1.84
C PRO A 183 5.49 -33.48 2.09
N ALA A 184 5.24 -34.27 1.04
CA ALA A 184 4.60 -35.59 1.18
C ALA A 184 5.52 -36.67 1.77
N LYS A 185 6.83 -36.42 1.83
CA LYS A 185 7.87 -37.37 2.28
C LYS A 185 8.74 -36.79 3.40
N ALA A 186 8.52 -35.54 3.78
CA ALA A 186 9.27 -34.88 4.83
C ALA A 186 8.98 -35.56 6.18
N ALA A 187 10.03 -35.87 6.94
CA ALA A 187 9.86 -36.25 8.33
C ALA A 187 9.20 -35.10 9.12
N PRO A 188 8.34 -35.39 10.12
CA PRO A 188 7.74 -34.36 10.97
C PRO A 188 8.79 -33.38 11.50
N GLY A 189 8.49 -32.09 11.42
CA GLY A 189 9.41 -31.01 11.85
C GLY A 189 10.41 -30.52 10.79
N ARG A 190 10.39 -31.05 9.56
CA ARG A 190 11.19 -30.51 8.43
C ARG A 190 10.38 -29.68 7.44
N GLU A 191 9.11 -29.41 7.73
CA GLU A 191 8.26 -28.58 6.88
C GLU A 191 8.87 -27.19 6.69
N SER A 192 8.73 -26.64 5.48
CA SER A 192 9.19 -25.30 5.19
C SER A 192 8.23 -24.28 5.80
N LYS A 193 8.76 -23.36 6.62
CA LYS A 193 7.96 -22.34 7.32
C LYS A 193 8.47 -20.95 6.97
N LEU A 194 7.57 -19.97 6.82
CA LEU A 194 7.96 -18.59 6.58
C LEU A 194 8.43 -17.95 7.88
N LEU A 195 9.72 -17.64 7.99
CA LEU A 195 10.33 -17.06 9.18
C LEU A 195 10.24 -15.54 9.19
N LYS A 196 10.50 -14.90 8.05
CA LYS A 196 10.58 -13.44 7.93
C LYS A 196 10.24 -12.98 6.52
N PHE A 197 9.65 -11.81 6.40
CA PHE A 197 9.51 -11.13 5.11
C PHE A 197 9.96 -9.67 5.22
N CYS A 198 10.48 -9.13 4.12
CA CYS A 198 10.99 -7.76 4.04
C CYS A 198 10.67 -7.17 2.67
N GLY A 199 9.91 -6.07 2.64
CA GLY A 199 9.70 -5.29 1.42
C GLY A 199 10.97 -4.55 1.01
N ARG A 200 11.22 -4.48 -0.30
CA ARG A 200 12.33 -3.75 -0.94
C ARG A 200 11.84 -3.08 -2.24
N PRO A 201 10.80 -2.23 -2.18
CA PRO A 201 10.12 -1.70 -3.36
C PRO A 201 11.05 -0.89 -4.27
N ASP A 202 12.01 -0.16 -3.71
CA ASP A 202 12.90 0.73 -4.46
C ASP A 202 14.15 0.02 -5.03
N GLU A 203 14.29 -1.29 -4.83
CA GLU A 203 15.48 -2.04 -5.21
C GLU A 203 15.16 -3.14 -6.23
N LEU A 204 15.44 -2.90 -7.52
CA LEU A 204 15.35 -3.94 -8.54
C LEU A 204 16.33 -5.09 -8.26
N SER A 205 15.81 -6.32 -8.32
CA SER A 205 16.63 -7.53 -8.22
C SER A 205 17.55 -7.69 -9.46
N PRO A 206 18.67 -8.42 -9.38
CA PRO A 206 19.57 -8.59 -10.52
C PRO A 206 18.89 -9.15 -11.78
N LYS A 207 17.92 -10.06 -11.61
CA LYS A 207 17.12 -10.61 -12.72
C LYS A 207 16.19 -9.53 -13.30
N ALA A 208 15.50 -8.77 -12.44
CA ALA A 208 14.61 -7.69 -12.87
C ALA A 208 15.37 -6.59 -13.63
N ARG A 209 16.57 -6.21 -13.18
CA ARG A 209 17.44 -5.25 -13.89
C ARG A 209 17.75 -5.71 -15.31
N LEU A 210 18.08 -6.99 -15.48
CA LEU A 210 18.36 -7.54 -16.80
C LEU A 210 17.08 -7.63 -17.66
N LYS A 211 15.94 -8.03 -17.08
CA LYS A 211 14.65 -8.02 -17.79
C LYS A 211 14.29 -6.62 -18.31
N VAL A 212 14.42 -5.59 -17.48
CA VAL A 212 14.16 -4.19 -17.85
C VAL A 212 15.11 -3.73 -18.96
N LEU A 213 16.39 -4.11 -18.90
CA LEU A 213 17.35 -3.83 -19.97
C LEU A 213 16.90 -4.41 -21.33
N PHE A 214 16.16 -5.52 -21.33
CA PHE A 214 15.60 -6.15 -22.54
C PHE A 214 14.15 -5.75 -22.83
N GLY A 215 13.68 -4.62 -22.29
CA GLY A 215 12.37 -4.05 -22.61
C GLY A 215 11.18 -4.68 -21.87
N HIS A 216 11.42 -5.47 -20.82
CA HIS A 216 10.34 -5.95 -19.95
C HIS A 216 9.92 -4.83 -18.98
N PRO A 217 8.62 -4.67 -18.66
CA PRO A 217 8.18 -3.79 -17.58
C PRO A 217 8.88 -4.11 -16.26
N ALA A 218 9.25 -3.08 -15.49
CA ALA A 218 9.81 -3.26 -14.17
C ALA A 218 8.78 -3.86 -13.21
N PRO A 219 9.19 -4.69 -12.23
CA PRO A 219 8.29 -5.11 -11.18
C PRO A 219 7.81 -3.90 -10.38
N PHE A 220 6.53 -3.87 -10.01
CA PHE A 220 5.96 -2.78 -9.22
C PHE A 220 6.27 -2.94 -7.73
N ASP A 221 6.65 -4.14 -7.30
CA ASP A 221 7.01 -4.44 -5.93
C ASP A 221 8.00 -5.61 -5.85
N ARG A 222 8.88 -5.57 -4.85
CA ARG A 222 9.86 -6.63 -4.58
C ARG A 222 9.88 -6.94 -3.10
N HIS A 223 9.89 -8.23 -2.81
CA HIS A 223 10.04 -8.75 -1.46
C HIS A 223 11.18 -9.76 -1.36
N ASP A 224 11.83 -9.76 -0.20
CA ASP A 224 12.73 -10.83 0.21
C ASP A 224 12.07 -11.61 1.36
N TRP A 225 11.83 -12.91 1.17
CA TRP A 225 11.28 -13.79 2.19
C TRP A 225 12.39 -14.72 2.71
N THR A 226 12.36 -15.04 3.99
CA THR A 226 13.28 -16.01 4.61
C THR A 226 12.46 -17.20 5.06
N VAL A 227 12.77 -18.37 4.50
CA VAL A 227 12.12 -19.65 4.78
C VAL A 227 13.03 -20.46 5.70
N ASP A 228 12.46 -21.04 6.74
CA ASP A 228 13.11 -22.00 7.60
C ASP A 228 12.83 -23.42 7.11
N ARG A 229 13.91 -24.16 6.79
CA ARG A 229 13.89 -25.55 6.33
C ARG A 229 14.37 -26.47 7.45
N GLY A 230 13.62 -26.58 8.54
CA GLY A 230 13.99 -27.40 9.69
C GLY A 230 15.35 -26.99 10.29
N GLY A 231 15.60 -25.69 10.43
CA GLY A 231 16.80 -25.09 11.01
C GLY A 231 17.73 -24.40 10.00
N LYS A 232 17.57 -24.66 8.69
CA LYS A 232 18.34 -23.94 7.64
C LYS A 232 17.50 -22.77 7.09
N MET A 233 17.98 -21.55 7.31
CA MET A 233 17.37 -20.35 6.74
C MET A 233 17.76 -20.18 5.28
N VAL A 234 16.79 -19.99 4.40
CA VAL A 234 17.00 -19.74 2.97
C VAL A 234 16.23 -18.51 2.54
N ARG A 235 16.93 -17.59 1.89
CA ARG A 235 16.33 -16.36 1.37
C ARG A 235 15.75 -16.59 -0.01
N TYR A 236 14.56 -16.06 -0.23
CA TYR A 236 13.83 -16.02 -1.49
C TYR A 236 13.71 -14.58 -1.95
N ILE A 237 13.86 -14.38 -3.26
CA ILE A 237 13.63 -13.12 -3.95
C ILE A 237 12.31 -13.27 -4.72
N ILE A 238 11.41 -12.31 -4.52
CA ILE A 238 10.08 -12.29 -5.10
C ILE A 238 9.91 -10.95 -5.81
N ASP A 239 9.75 -10.99 -7.13
CA ASP A 239 9.40 -9.81 -7.92
C ASP A 239 7.93 -9.94 -8.38
N TYR A 240 7.13 -8.90 -8.14
CA TYR A 240 5.75 -8.80 -8.61
C TYR A 240 5.67 -7.92 -9.85
N TYR A 241 5.08 -8.45 -10.93
CA TYR A 241 4.91 -7.78 -12.21
C TYR A 241 3.43 -7.52 -12.47
N HIS A 242 3.15 -6.39 -13.10
CA HIS A 242 1.83 -6.05 -13.62
C HIS A 242 1.79 -6.36 -15.12
N ASP A 243 0.70 -6.97 -15.57
CA ASP A 243 0.45 -7.33 -16.96
C ASP A 243 -0.82 -6.63 -17.43
N GLU A 244 -0.64 -5.49 -18.12
CA GLU A 244 -1.74 -4.65 -18.61
C GLU A 244 -2.67 -5.40 -19.58
N SER A 245 -2.18 -6.43 -20.27
CA SER A 245 -3.00 -7.23 -21.18
C SER A 245 -4.07 -8.08 -20.47
N ALA A 246 -3.90 -8.31 -19.17
CA ALA A 246 -4.75 -9.19 -18.38
C ALA A 246 -5.68 -8.48 -17.40
N VAL A 247 -5.56 -7.15 -17.25
CA VAL A 247 -6.36 -6.35 -16.29
C VAL A 247 -7.87 -6.52 -16.49
N GLN A 248 -8.32 -6.61 -17.74
CA GLN A 248 -9.76 -6.78 -18.02
C GLN A 248 -10.35 -8.11 -17.55
N GLN A 249 -9.51 -9.12 -17.26
CA GLN A 249 -9.97 -10.41 -16.77
C GLN A 249 -9.97 -10.50 -15.24
N ASP A 250 -9.43 -9.49 -14.56
CA ASP A 250 -9.35 -9.46 -13.11
C ASP A 250 -10.72 -9.34 -12.45
N LYS A 251 -10.86 -10.04 -11.33
CA LYS A 251 -12.05 -10.06 -10.50
C LYS A 251 -11.61 -10.07 -9.04
N LYS A 252 -12.45 -9.54 -8.15
CA LYS A 252 -12.24 -9.69 -6.71
C LYS A 252 -12.13 -11.18 -6.36
N PRO A 253 -11.03 -11.64 -5.72
CA PRO A 253 -10.89 -13.02 -5.29
C PRO A 253 -12.04 -13.46 -4.40
N ARG A 254 -12.61 -14.65 -4.66
CA ARG A 254 -13.68 -15.21 -3.81
C ARG A 254 -13.16 -15.74 -2.49
N HIS A 255 -11.91 -16.22 -2.50
CA HIS A 255 -11.17 -16.69 -1.33
C HIS A 255 -9.67 -16.50 -1.56
N MET A 256 -8.87 -16.67 -0.50
CA MET A 256 -7.44 -16.33 -0.51
C MET A 256 -6.58 -17.21 -1.42
N THR A 257 -7.06 -18.36 -1.86
CA THR A 257 -6.33 -19.27 -2.77
C THR A 257 -6.83 -19.23 -4.21
N ASP A 258 -7.73 -18.28 -4.53
CA ASP A 258 -8.31 -18.11 -5.85
C ASP A 258 -7.34 -17.40 -6.82
N ALA A 259 -6.33 -18.12 -7.29
CA ALA A 259 -5.29 -17.59 -8.18
C ALA A 259 -5.81 -17.18 -9.57
N ALA A 260 -7.00 -17.65 -9.96
CA ALA A 260 -7.58 -17.39 -11.28
C ALA A 260 -8.24 -16.01 -11.38
N SER A 261 -8.60 -15.42 -10.23
CA SER A 261 -9.29 -14.13 -10.17
C SER A 261 -8.37 -12.93 -10.45
N MET A 262 -7.07 -13.01 -10.16
CA MET A 262 -6.11 -11.92 -10.45
C MET A 262 -5.07 -12.39 -11.46
N GLN A 263 -5.30 -12.09 -12.73
CA GLN A 263 -4.43 -12.49 -13.84
C GLN A 263 -3.41 -11.43 -14.22
N SER A 264 -3.68 -10.15 -13.97
CA SER A 264 -2.72 -9.06 -14.24
C SER A 264 -1.49 -9.12 -13.33
N ILE A 265 -1.63 -9.62 -12.09
CA ILE A 265 -0.52 -9.71 -11.15
C ILE A 265 0.21 -11.03 -11.36
N LYS A 266 1.45 -10.94 -11.86
CA LYS A 266 2.33 -12.09 -12.01
C LYS A 266 3.44 -12.06 -10.96
N VAL A 267 3.90 -13.24 -10.55
CA VAL A 267 4.95 -13.36 -9.51
C VAL A 267 6.13 -14.20 -10.01
N ASP A 268 7.35 -13.71 -9.82
CA ASP A 268 8.60 -14.41 -10.08
C ASP A 268 9.29 -14.73 -8.74
N VAL A 269 8.95 -15.88 -8.16
CA VAL A 269 9.55 -16.40 -6.93
C VAL A 269 10.77 -17.25 -7.26
N ARG A 270 11.88 -17.07 -6.53
CA ARG A 270 13.08 -17.91 -6.64
C ARG A 270 13.98 -17.80 -5.41
N PRO A 271 14.76 -18.83 -5.07
CA PRO A 271 15.76 -18.69 -4.02
C PRO A 271 16.86 -17.69 -4.42
N ALA A 272 17.41 -17.00 -3.44
CA ALA A 272 18.59 -16.16 -3.62
C ALA A 272 19.80 -17.05 -3.94
N LEU A 273 20.78 -16.53 -4.66
CA LEU A 273 22.01 -17.26 -5.01
C LEU A 273 23.04 -17.21 -3.87
N ASP A 274 22.56 -17.33 -2.63
CA ASP A 274 23.37 -17.15 -1.42
C ASP A 274 24.14 -18.45 -1.06
N ASP A 275 23.71 -19.61 -1.56
CA ASP A 275 24.33 -20.91 -1.27
C ASP A 275 24.32 -21.88 -2.48
N PRO A 276 25.24 -22.87 -2.51
CA PRO A 276 25.37 -23.79 -3.65
C PRO A 276 24.09 -24.57 -3.97
N SER A 277 23.29 -24.93 -2.97
CA SER A 277 22.03 -25.67 -3.20
C SER A 277 21.00 -24.81 -3.92
N SER A 278 20.94 -23.52 -3.61
CA SER A 278 20.06 -22.56 -4.29
C SER A 278 20.53 -22.25 -5.71
N ILE A 279 21.84 -22.23 -5.96
CA ILE A 279 22.42 -22.10 -7.31
C ILE A 279 22.03 -23.31 -8.17
N LEU A 280 22.27 -24.52 -7.66
CA LEU A 280 21.91 -25.77 -8.36
C LEU A 280 20.40 -25.86 -8.62
N ALA A 281 19.58 -25.48 -7.63
CA ALA A 281 18.13 -25.44 -7.78
C ALA A 281 17.71 -24.52 -8.93
N ARG A 282 18.31 -23.32 -9.04
CA ARG A 282 17.96 -22.32 -10.05
C ARG A 282 18.44 -22.63 -11.45
N LEU A 283 19.64 -23.17 -11.58
CA LEU A 283 20.28 -23.37 -12.88
C LEU A 283 19.96 -24.73 -13.49
N VAL A 284 19.64 -25.74 -12.67
CA VAL A 284 19.48 -27.11 -13.13
C VAL A 284 18.14 -27.69 -12.73
N LEU A 285 17.83 -27.76 -11.43
CA LEU A 285 16.73 -28.61 -10.96
C LEU A 285 15.34 -28.07 -11.32
N MET A 286 15.05 -26.78 -11.08
CA MET A 286 13.76 -26.21 -11.47
C MET A 286 13.58 -26.14 -12.98
N PRO A 287 14.55 -25.64 -13.78
CA PRO A 287 14.44 -25.69 -15.24
C PRO A 287 14.18 -27.10 -15.78
N TRP A 288 14.83 -28.11 -15.22
CA TRP A 288 14.59 -29.51 -15.57
C TRP A 288 13.16 -29.95 -15.23
N ARG A 289 12.64 -29.61 -14.04
CA ARG A 289 11.24 -29.90 -13.69
C ARG A 289 10.24 -29.19 -14.58
N GLN A 290 10.52 -27.94 -14.96
CA GLN A 290 9.68 -27.20 -15.90
C GLN A 290 9.68 -27.86 -17.29
N PHE A 291 10.85 -28.27 -17.78
CA PHE A 291 10.97 -29.02 -19.04
C PHE A 291 10.18 -30.33 -19.02
N GLN A 292 10.16 -31.04 -17.89
CA GLN A 292 9.38 -32.26 -17.71
C GLN A 292 7.89 -32.02 -17.46
N GLY A 293 7.45 -30.77 -17.24
CA GLY A 293 6.08 -30.46 -16.82
C GLY A 293 5.72 -31.00 -15.44
N SER A 294 6.71 -31.26 -14.57
CA SER A 294 6.52 -31.89 -13.26
C SER A 294 6.37 -30.89 -12.09
N THR A 295 6.26 -29.60 -12.39
CA THR A 295 6.05 -28.52 -11.41
C THR A 295 4.95 -27.56 -11.87
N LYS A 296 4.26 -26.96 -10.90
CA LYS A 296 3.30 -25.87 -11.14
C LYS A 296 3.97 -24.49 -11.20
N TYR A 297 5.28 -24.41 -10.96
CA TYR A 297 6.02 -23.16 -11.03
C TYR A 297 6.08 -22.61 -12.45
N ASN A 298 5.42 -21.46 -12.63
CA ASN A 298 5.31 -20.78 -13.91
C ASN A 298 5.59 -19.27 -13.74
N PRO A 299 6.87 -18.86 -13.75
CA PRO A 299 7.24 -17.46 -13.64
C PRO A 299 6.97 -16.71 -14.95
N PRO A 300 6.81 -15.37 -14.91
CA PRO A 300 6.81 -14.55 -16.10
C PRO A 300 8.03 -14.83 -16.98
N PRO A 301 7.86 -14.89 -18.31
CA PRO A 301 8.97 -15.13 -19.23
C PRO A 301 10.04 -14.06 -19.06
N PHE A 302 11.27 -14.40 -19.45
CA PHE A 302 12.38 -13.47 -19.33
C PHE A 302 12.22 -12.27 -20.26
N PHE A 303 11.86 -12.52 -21.52
CA PHE A 303 11.47 -11.51 -22.49
C PHE A 303 9.96 -11.27 -22.40
N ALA A 304 9.54 -10.00 -22.43
CA ALA A 304 8.14 -9.66 -22.41
C ALA A 304 7.43 -10.21 -23.66
N PRO A 305 6.27 -10.88 -23.52
CA PRO A 305 5.47 -11.29 -24.66
C PRO A 305 5.03 -10.08 -25.49
N LYS A 306 4.88 -10.25 -26.80
CA LYS A 306 4.41 -9.17 -27.70
C LYS A 306 3.09 -8.55 -27.22
N VAL A 307 2.16 -9.37 -26.76
CA VAL A 307 0.86 -8.92 -26.22
C VAL A 307 1.02 -7.97 -25.03
N MET A 308 1.96 -8.25 -24.12
CA MET A 308 2.25 -7.39 -22.97
C MET A 308 2.81 -6.05 -23.43
N ILE A 309 3.80 -6.07 -24.32
CA ILE A 309 4.41 -4.83 -24.87
C ILE A 309 3.35 -3.99 -25.60
N GLN A 310 2.54 -4.62 -26.45
CA GLN A 310 1.46 -3.93 -27.17
C GLN A 310 0.41 -3.34 -26.24
N ALA A 311 0.10 -4.00 -25.12
CA ALA A 311 -0.84 -3.49 -24.13
C ALA A 311 -0.29 -2.24 -23.43
N GLU A 312 0.99 -2.25 -23.04
CA GLU A 312 1.69 -1.11 -22.44
C GLU A 312 1.79 0.08 -23.42
N GLU A 313 2.25 -0.17 -24.66
CA GLU A 313 2.28 0.84 -25.73
C GLU A 313 0.88 1.40 -26.01
N GLY A 314 -0.13 0.53 -26.05
CA GLY A 314 -1.52 0.91 -26.24
C GLY A 314 -2.05 1.78 -25.09
N LYS A 315 -1.66 1.51 -23.84
CA LYS A 315 -2.00 2.37 -22.69
C LYS A 315 -1.40 3.76 -22.85
N LEU A 316 -0.12 3.85 -23.19
CA LEU A 316 0.55 5.14 -23.42
C LEU A 316 -0.08 5.92 -24.59
N GLN A 317 -0.43 5.24 -25.67
CA GLN A 317 -1.12 5.85 -26.81
C GLN A 317 -2.49 6.39 -26.44
N ARG A 318 -3.28 5.63 -25.65
CA ARG A 318 -4.58 6.08 -25.13
C ARG A 318 -4.45 7.35 -24.29
N ILE A 319 -3.57 7.34 -23.28
CA ILE A 319 -3.33 8.51 -22.42
C ILE A 319 -2.96 9.75 -23.26
N ASN A 320 -2.05 9.60 -24.23
CA ASN A 320 -1.67 10.70 -25.12
C ASN A 320 -2.81 11.18 -26.02
N SER A 321 -3.68 10.27 -26.47
CA SER A 321 -4.87 10.63 -27.24
C SER A 321 -5.88 11.39 -26.38
N ASP A 322 -6.14 10.89 -25.17
CA ASP A 322 -7.07 11.49 -24.21
C ASP A 322 -6.64 12.93 -23.88
N TRP A 323 -5.35 13.17 -23.64
CA TRP A 323 -4.84 14.54 -23.42
C TRP A 323 -5.10 15.49 -24.59
N LYS A 324 -4.92 15.03 -25.83
CA LYS A 324 -5.22 15.84 -27.03
C LYS A 324 -6.72 16.12 -27.13
N GLU A 325 -7.54 15.11 -26.85
CA GLU A 325 -8.99 15.24 -26.90
C GLU A 325 -9.52 16.16 -25.80
N ILE A 326 -9.01 16.05 -24.56
CA ILE A 326 -9.30 16.98 -23.45
C ILE A 326 -8.93 18.41 -23.86
N ALA A 327 -7.73 18.62 -24.40
CA ALA A 327 -7.27 19.94 -24.82
C ALA A 327 -8.20 20.58 -25.87
N ASN A 328 -8.72 19.79 -26.81
CA ASN A 328 -9.61 20.28 -27.87
C ASN A 328 -11.06 20.45 -27.40
N LYS A 329 -11.65 19.42 -26.77
CA LYS A 329 -13.07 19.41 -26.37
C LYS A 329 -13.34 20.31 -25.17
N CYS A 330 -12.41 20.35 -24.22
CA CYS A 330 -12.60 21.07 -22.95
C CYS A 330 -11.97 22.47 -22.92
N ALA A 331 -11.39 22.94 -24.03
CA ALA A 331 -10.86 24.31 -24.15
C ALA A 331 -11.86 25.41 -23.72
N PRO A 332 -13.15 25.38 -24.12
CA PRO A 332 -14.10 26.40 -23.68
C PRO A 332 -14.37 26.38 -22.17
N LYS A 333 -14.39 25.18 -21.55
CA LYS A 333 -14.58 25.04 -20.09
C LYS A 333 -13.35 25.50 -19.32
N LYS A 334 -12.16 25.23 -19.86
CA LYS A 334 -10.90 25.75 -19.34
C LYS A 334 -10.84 27.29 -19.41
N ALA A 335 -11.26 27.89 -20.51
CA ALA A 335 -11.35 29.34 -20.65
C ALA A 335 -12.36 29.95 -19.66
N ALA A 336 -13.55 29.35 -19.53
CA ALA A 336 -14.56 29.81 -18.56
C ALA A 336 -14.07 29.76 -17.11
N LEU A 337 -13.22 28.77 -16.75
CA LEU A 337 -12.58 28.72 -15.43
C LEU A 337 -11.50 29.80 -15.27
N ALA A 338 -10.79 30.17 -16.33
CA ALA A 338 -9.80 31.25 -16.27
C ALA A 338 -10.44 32.65 -16.18
N GLU A 339 -11.64 32.82 -16.72
CA GLU A 339 -12.38 34.09 -16.79
C GLU A 339 -13.41 34.28 -15.65
N CYS A 340 -13.57 33.29 -14.76
CA CYS A 340 -14.55 33.35 -13.68
C CYS A 340 -14.21 34.47 -12.67
N ALA A 341 -15.25 35.13 -12.15
CA ALA A 341 -15.09 36.31 -11.29
C ALA A 341 -15.60 36.11 -9.85
N SER A 342 -16.67 35.34 -9.67
CA SER A 342 -17.22 35.01 -8.34
C SER A 342 -16.88 33.60 -7.92
N GLU A 343 -16.77 33.35 -6.61
CA GLU A 343 -16.51 32.02 -6.04
C GLU A 343 -17.51 30.96 -6.54
N GLU A 344 -18.79 31.31 -6.65
CA GLU A 344 -19.83 30.44 -7.18
C GLU A 344 -19.61 30.13 -8.67
N SER A 345 -19.30 31.14 -9.49
CA SER A 345 -19.01 30.96 -10.92
C SER A 345 -17.75 30.12 -11.16
N CYS A 346 -16.72 30.30 -10.33
CA CYS A 346 -15.48 29.53 -10.41
C CYS A 346 -15.68 28.07 -9.99
N ARG A 347 -16.46 27.81 -8.94
CA ARG A 347 -16.84 26.45 -8.54
C ARG A 347 -17.60 25.74 -9.64
N ALA A 348 -18.60 26.41 -10.23
CA ALA A 348 -19.37 25.85 -11.34
C ALA A 348 -18.50 25.58 -12.58
N ALA A 349 -17.58 26.50 -12.92
CA ALA A 349 -16.65 26.32 -14.03
C ALA A 349 -15.65 25.16 -13.78
N SER A 350 -15.18 25.00 -12.54
CA SER A 350 -14.29 23.90 -12.14
C SER A 350 -14.96 22.54 -12.29
N VAL A 351 -16.18 22.40 -11.75
CA VAL A 351 -16.99 21.18 -11.91
C VAL A 351 -17.26 20.90 -13.40
N ALA A 352 -17.59 21.93 -14.18
CA ALA A 352 -17.83 21.77 -15.62
C ALA A 352 -16.57 21.31 -16.39
N LEU A 353 -15.37 21.76 -15.99
CA LEU A 353 -14.12 21.31 -16.57
C LEU A 353 -13.80 19.87 -16.16
N GLN A 354 -13.99 19.50 -14.90
CA GLN A 354 -13.79 18.13 -14.40
C GLN A 354 -14.72 17.15 -15.12
N VAL A 355 -16.01 17.46 -15.23
CA VAL A 355 -16.98 16.60 -15.94
C VAL A 355 -16.68 16.52 -17.43
N CYS A 356 -16.23 17.62 -18.06
CA CYS A 356 -15.77 17.59 -19.45
C CYS A 356 -14.56 16.67 -19.63
N THR A 357 -13.57 16.77 -18.75
CA THR A 357 -12.38 15.92 -18.77
C THR A 357 -12.77 14.45 -18.59
N ALA A 358 -13.66 14.16 -17.64
CA ALA A 358 -14.18 12.83 -17.39
C ALA A 358 -15.00 12.28 -18.57
N SER A 359 -15.66 13.15 -19.35
CA SER A 359 -16.37 12.69 -20.56
C SER A 359 -15.46 12.12 -21.64
N VAL A 360 -14.16 12.44 -21.59
CA VAL A 360 -13.13 11.85 -22.46
C VAL A 360 -12.59 10.57 -21.82
N VAL A 361 -12.16 10.64 -20.56
CA VAL A 361 -11.41 9.57 -19.88
C VAL A 361 -12.31 8.44 -19.38
N CYS A 362 -13.48 8.76 -18.84
CA CYS A 362 -14.47 7.82 -18.29
C CYS A 362 -15.89 8.25 -18.67
N PRO A 363 -16.25 8.12 -19.96
CA PRO A 363 -17.51 8.65 -20.49
C PRO A 363 -18.75 8.11 -19.77
N SER A 364 -18.73 6.87 -19.28
CA SER A 364 -19.84 6.26 -18.53
C SER A 364 -20.09 6.95 -17.19
N LEU A 365 -19.04 7.29 -16.45
CA LEU A 365 -19.15 7.97 -15.16
C LEU A 365 -19.59 9.43 -15.34
N ALA A 366 -19.04 10.11 -16.34
CA ALA A 366 -19.48 11.46 -16.70
C ALA A 366 -20.95 11.48 -17.12
N ALA A 367 -21.41 10.51 -17.92
CA ALA A 367 -22.81 10.37 -18.31
C ALA A 367 -23.71 10.12 -17.09
N ALA A 368 -23.34 9.21 -16.20
CA ALA A 368 -24.10 8.93 -14.97
C ALA A 368 -24.26 10.17 -14.08
N PHE A 369 -23.21 10.99 -13.95
CA PHE A 369 -23.28 12.26 -13.23
C PHE A 369 -24.21 13.27 -13.92
N LEU A 370 -24.12 13.40 -15.25
CA LEU A 370 -24.99 14.29 -16.03
C LEU A 370 -26.45 13.87 -15.95
N GLU A 371 -26.75 12.57 -15.96
CA GLU A 371 -28.11 12.06 -15.75
C GLU A 371 -28.65 12.44 -14.37
N CYS A 372 -27.84 12.31 -13.31
CA CYS A 372 -28.24 12.64 -11.95
C CYS A 372 -28.49 14.15 -11.74
N THR A 373 -27.84 14.99 -12.54
CA THR A 373 -27.97 16.46 -12.45
C THR A 373 -28.97 17.05 -13.45
N SER A 374 -29.36 16.28 -14.47
CA SER A 374 -30.43 16.65 -15.40
C SER A 374 -31.80 16.53 -14.74
N ALA A 375 -32.55 17.63 -14.65
CA ALA A 375 -33.95 17.58 -14.24
C ALA A 375 -34.79 16.96 -15.37
N THR A 376 -35.17 15.69 -15.25
CA THR A 376 -36.04 15.03 -16.24
C THR A 376 -37.50 15.42 -15.97
N SER A 377 -38.16 16.08 -16.92
CA SER A 377 -39.60 16.32 -16.87
C SER A 377 -40.35 15.20 -17.60
N ALA A 378 -40.50 14.03 -16.95
CA ALA A 378 -41.46 13.04 -17.42
C ALA A 378 -42.84 13.36 -16.81
N GLY A 379 -43.74 13.97 -17.60
CA GLY A 379 -45.14 14.12 -17.22
C GLY A 379 -45.50 15.31 -16.30
N GLY A 380 -44.83 16.45 -16.45
CA GLY A 380 -45.27 17.71 -15.81
C GLY A 380 -45.01 17.85 -14.31
N LYS A 381 -44.32 16.89 -13.67
CA LYS A 381 -43.76 17.05 -12.33
C LYS A 381 -42.25 17.28 -12.45
N LYS A 382 -41.74 18.38 -11.88
CA LYS A 382 -40.29 18.59 -11.71
C LYS A 382 -39.76 17.46 -10.83
N GLN A 383 -38.93 16.59 -11.39
CA GLN A 383 -38.20 15.61 -10.59
C GLN A 383 -37.09 16.36 -9.85
N GLU A 384 -37.15 16.31 -8.52
CA GLU A 384 -36.16 16.93 -7.64
C GLU A 384 -34.82 16.20 -7.80
N VAL A 385 -33.73 16.96 -7.94
CA VAL A 385 -32.38 16.41 -8.09
C VAL A 385 -32.02 15.68 -6.80
N ASN A 386 -31.76 14.37 -6.89
CA ASN A 386 -31.27 13.61 -5.75
C ASN A 386 -29.80 13.96 -5.49
N MET A 387 -29.58 14.94 -4.61
CA MET A 387 -28.25 15.45 -4.29
C MET A 387 -27.29 14.39 -3.75
N ALA A 388 -27.80 13.38 -3.02
CA ALA A 388 -26.96 12.28 -2.54
C ALA A 388 -26.47 11.40 -3.71
N LYS A 389 -27.34 11.10 -4.67
CA LYS A 389 -26.98 10.33 -5.87
C LYS A 389 -26.04 11.11 -6.78
N ALA A 390 -26.28 12.42 -6.97
CA ALA A 390 -25.40 13.29 -7.74
C ALA A 390 -24.01 13.43 -7.08
N GLY A 391 -23.96 13.54 -5.74
CA GLY A 391 -22.71 13.56 -4.99
C GLY A 391 -21.90 12.28 -5.14
N ALA A 392 -22.54 11.11 -5.04
CA ALA A 392 -21.87 9.82 -5.26
C ALA A 392 -21.33 9.69 -6.70
N ALA A 393 -22.15 10.00 -7.71
CA ALA A 393 -21.72 9.94 -9.11
C ALA A 393 -20.57 10.93 -9.40
N PHE A 394 -20.55 12.09 -8.75
CA PHE A 394 -19.44 13.03 -8.86
C PHE A 394 -18.17 12.51 -8.20
N SER A 395 -18.29 11.83 -7.05
CA SER A 395 -17.16 11.18 -6.39
C SER A 395 -16.48 10.15 -7.32
N ASP A 396 -17.28 9.35 -8.02
CA ASP A 396 -16.75 8.38 -9.01
C ASP A 396 -16.03 9.08 -10.18
N VAL A 397 -16.56 10.23 -10.63
CA VAL A 397 -15.92 11.08 -11.64
C VAL A 397 -14.55 11.58 -11.14
N ILE A 398 -14.47 12.11 -9.92
CA ILE A 398 -13.19 12.57 -9.35
C ILE A 398 -12.20 11.42 -9.24
N GLN A 399 -12.61 10.25 -8.76
CA GLN A 399 -11.75 9.08 -8.65
C GLN A 399 -11.16 8.68 -10.01
N CYS A 400 -11.98 8.66 -11.07
CA CYS A 400 -11.50 8.41 -12.42
C CYS A 400 -10.41 9.41 -12.85
N LEU A 401 -10.63 10.70 -12.57
CA LEU A 401 -9.68 11.75 -12.94
C LEU A 401 -8.36 11.63 -12.16
N GLU A 402 -8.41 11.28 -10.87
CA GLU A 402 -7.22 11.02 -10.06
C GLU A 402 -6.42 9.83 -10.60
N LEU A 403 -7.09 8.72 -10.94
CA LEU A 403 -6.42 7.56 -11.55
C LEU A 403 -5.76 7.91 -12.89
N PHE A 404 -6.45 8.71 -13.72
CA PHE A 404 -5.89 9.20 -14.97
C PHE A 404 -4.69 10.14 -14.76
N GLU A 405 -4.72 10.98 -13.73
CA GLU A 405 -3.59 11.84 -13.37
C GLU A 405 -2.37 11.00 -12.96
N ILE A 406 -2.56 9.98 -12.11
CA ILE A 406 -1.50 9.05 -11.69
C ILE A 406 -0.90 8.33 -12.91
N ASP A 407 -1.75 7.75 -13.76
CA ASP A 407 -1.32 7.06 -14.97
C ASP A 407 -0.59 8.01 -15.94
N SER A 408 -1.06 9.25 -16.04
CA SER A 408 -0.42 10.30 -16.87
C SER A 408 0.95 10.70 -16.34
N LYS A 409 1.10 10.92 -15.03
CA LYS A 409 2.40 11.23 -14.40
C LYS A 409 3.41 10.12 -14.66
N LYS A 410 2.98 8.86 -14.53
CA LYS A 410 3.81 7.69 -14.81
C LYS A 410 4.19 7.61 -16.29
N ALA A 411 3.24 7.80 -17.20
CA ALA A 411 3.48 7.80 -18.65
C ALA A 411 4.48 8.89 -19.09
N MET A 412 4.48 10.04 -18.43
CA MET A 412 5.39 11.15 -18.70
C MET A 412 6.75 11.03 -17.98
N GLY A 413 6.97 9.98 -17.18
CA GLY A 413 8.20 9.79 -16.41
C GLY A 413 8.39 10.81 -15.27
N LEU A 414 7.30 11.40 -14.77
CA LEU A 414 7.32 12.47 -13.77
C LEU A 414 7.24 11.96 -12.31
N GLU A 415 7.18 10.64 -12.09
CA GLU A 415 7.09 10.02 -10.73
C GLU A 415 8.20 10.48 -9.76
N ASN A 416 9.38 10.88 -10.26
CA ASN A 416 10.53 11.23 -9.42
C ASN A 416 10.63 12.73 -9.08
N VAL A 417 9.84 13.60 -9.69
CA VAL A 417 10.00 15.07 -9.52
C VAL A 417 9.54 15.53 -8.13
N ASP A 418 8.59 14.84 -7.51
CA ASP A 418 8.09 15.20 -6.17
C ASP A 418 8.91 14.61 -5.02
N LEU A 419 9.57 13.46 -5.23
CA LEU A 419 10.44 12.86 -4.22
C LEU A 419 11.78 13.61 -4.09
N ASP A 420 12.30 14.17 -5.19
CA ASP A 420 13.53 14.96 -5.16
C ASP A 420 13.31 16.37 -4.60
N LYS A 421 12.14 16.99 -4.81
CA LYS A 421 11.78 18.24 -4.10
C LYS A 421 11.62 18.02 -2.60
N LYS A 422 10.97 16.92 -2.17
CA LYS A 422 10.81 16.57 -0.75
C LYS A 422 12.12 16.18 -0.05
N LYS A 423 13.18 15.82 -0.79
CA LYS A 423 14.54 15.63 -0.26
C LYS A 423 15.36 16.92 -0.20
N ALA A 424 15.00 17.95 -0.96
CA ALA A 424 15.68 19.25 -0.92
C ALA A 424 15.17 20.15 0.22
N ASP A 425 13.94 19.92 0.70
CA ASP A 425 13.29 20.68 1.78
C ASP A 425 13.37 20.00 3.18
N LYS A 426 14.21 18.97 3.33
CA LYS A 426 14.57 18.34 4.62
C LYS A 426 16.09 18.31 4.75
#